data_AF-A0A194VHJ8-F1
#
_entry.id   AF-A0A194VHJ8-F1
#
_cell.length_a   1.000
_cell.length_b   1.000
_cell.length_c   1.000
_cell.angle_alpha   90.00
_cell.angle_beta   90.00
_cell.angle_gamma   90.00
#
_symmetry.space_group_name_H-M   'P 1'
#
loop_
_entity.id
_entity.type
_entity.pdbx_description
1 polymer ?
#
loop_
_entity_poly.entity_id
_entity_poly.type
_entity_poly.pdbx_seq_one_letter_code
_entity_poly.pdbx_strand_id
1 'polypeptide(L)'
;MGSVPHEVQQLDALIVGAGFCGVYQLKRLRDLGYKVKLVECGGDYGGVWYWNRYPGARVDSSIPHYEFDDPAVWKTWTWKQRFPDSAELRGYFSHVADLWDLRKDTQFNTFVQSASWDDAKRLWTIHTKEGELFKARYFLLSTGFAAKRYVPDWKGIDNFKGTFIHPSYWPLEGLDLKGKRVAVIGTGSTGVQLATELTSIVGELVVFQRTPNTALPMRQVDYKDGEQEIPRQDYPELFKGRPHSFGGFSFNLIDRNTFDDPPERRREVYEALWQEGDFKYWIGTYQDMLFSKAANDEAYAFWRDKTRAKINDPHVRDLLAPMEAPYAFGCKRISLEQGFFEIFNEPHVHLVDVNTTPIHEVTEKGIRTSKKEWHFDHIICATGFDGFTGGLKQIEIKGPSGESLAEHWKHGTFTYLGMAVAGLPNLFFTYGPQGPTALCNGPTCAQMQGDWIVAVMDRMRENGEKKVVADKESEDKWRQNILNLANATLLPGTKSWYMGDNIPGKPREPLLYLGGVPNYYKTLNETASNGYPGFSFE
;
A
#
# COMPACT_ATOMS: atom_id res chain seq x y z
N MET A 1 30.37 3.97 -31.94
CA MET A 1 30.68 2.91 -30.96
C MET A 1 29.54 1.92 -30.99
N GLY A 2 29.74 0.73 -31.52
CA GLY A 2 28.71 -0.30 -31.59
C GLY A 2 28.42 -0.82 -30.18
N SER A 3 27.16 -0.74 -29.75
CA SER A 3 26.71 -1.37 -28.51
C SER A 3 26.95 -2.87 -28.60
N VAL A 4 27.69 -3.43 -27.64
CA VAL A 4 27.80 -4.87 -27.46
C VAL A 4 26.37 -5.42 -27.34
N PRO A 5 25.98 -6.46 -28.09
CA PRO A 5 24.65 -7.04 -27.95
C PRO A 5 24.44 -7.48 -26.50
N HIS A 6 23.47 -6.92 -25.80
CA HIS A 6 23.07 -7.43 -24.49
C HIS A 6 22.62 -8.89 -24.67
N GLU A 7 23.26 -9.81 -23.94
CA GLU A 7 22.95 -11.24 -24.01
C GLU A 7 21.50 -11.47 -23.55
N VAL A 8 20.72 -12.16 -24.38
CA VAL A 8 19.31 -12.45 -24.06
C VAL A 8 19.24 -13.47 -22.94
N GLN A 9 18.72 -13.06 -21.79
CA GLN A 9 18.62 -13.93 -20.63
C GLN A 9 17.32 -14.75 -20.71
N GLN A 10 17.44 -16.06 -20.94
CA GLN A 10 16.31 -17.00 -20.85
C GLN A 10 16.13 -17.50 -19.42
N LEU A 11 14.92 -17.34 -18.87
CA LEU A 11 14.55 -17.63 -17.50
C LEU A 11 13.26 -18.46 -17.45
N ASP A 12 13.04 -19.18 -16.35
CA ASP A 12 11.72 -19.71 -16.05
C ASP A 12 10.79 -18.56 -15.65
N ALA A 13 11.23 -17.69 -14.75
CA ALA A 13 10.45 -16.56 -14.26
C ALA A 13 11.27 -15.26 -14.21
N LEU A 14 10.61 -14.13 -14.52
CA LEU A 14 11.11 -12.79 -14.21
C LEU A 14 10.16 -12.12 -13.22
N ILE A 15 10.71 -11.69 -12.09
CA ILE A 15 9.99 -10.94 -11.04
C ILE A 15 10.29 -9.45 -11.18
N VAL A 16 9.28 -8.59 -11.08
CA VAL A 16 9.42 -7.13 -11.12
C VAL A 16 9.07 -6.52 -9.76
N GLY A 17 10.05 -5.94 -9.08
CA GLY A 17 9.93 -5.24 -7.80
C GLY A 17 10.54 -6.00 -6.63
N ALA A 18 11.36 -5.32 -5.84
CA ALA A 18 12.13 -5.84 -4.69
C ALA A 18 11.51 -5.50 -3.33
N GLY A 19 10.17 -5.39 -3.26
CA GLY A 19 9.41 -5.31 -2.01
C GLY A 19 9.12 -6.68 -1.40
N PHE A 20 8.28 -6.73 -0.36
CA PHE A 20 7.91 -7.98 0.33
C PHE A 20 7.49 -9.11 -0.63
N CYS A 21 6.59 -8.82 -1.57
CA CYS A 21 6.10 -9.83 -2.50
C CYS A 21 7.20 -10.39 -3.41
N GLY A 22 7.99 -9.53 -4.05
CA GLY A 22 9.02 -10.00 -4.98
C GLY A 22 10.19 -10.69 -4.27
N VAL A 23 10.58 -10.19 -3.09
CA VAL A 23 11.60 -10.82 -2.24
C VAL A 23 11.16 -12.23 -1.81
N TYR A 24 9.90 -12.37 -1.37
CA TYR A 24 9.35 -13.69 -1.03
C TYR A 24 9.28 -14.61 -2.25
N GLN A 25 8.74 -14.10 -3.37
CA GLN A 25 8.61 -14.88 -4.61
C GLN A 25 9.97 -15.37 -5.11
N LEU A 26 11.01 -14.52 -5.07
CA LEU A 26 12.38 -14.88 -5.45
C LEU A 26 12.93 -16.00 -4.56
N LYS A 27 12.77 -15.86 -3.23
CA LYS A 27 13.20 -16.88 -2.27
C LYS A 27 12.53 -18.22 -2.55
N ARG A 28 11.21 -18.26 -2.65
CA ARG A 28 10.44 -19.50 -2.85
C ARG A 28 10.78 -20.18 -4.16
N LEU A 29 10.86 -19.44 -5.27
CA LEU A 29 11.20 -20.00 -6.58
C LEU A 29 12.64 -20.53 -6.63
N ARG A 30 13.59 -19.87 -5.97
CA ARG A 30 14.96 -20.36 -5.85
C ARG A 30 15.05 -21.65 -5.04
N ASP A 31 14.35 -21.75 -3.93
CA ASP A 31 14.33 -22.98 -3.11
C ASP A 31 13.81 -24.18 -3.91
N LEU A 32 12.91 -23.92 -4.85
CA LEU A 32 12.33 -24.93 -5.74
C LEU A 32 13.12 -25.17 -7.03
N GLY A 33 14.30 -24.55 -7.17
CA GLY A 33 15.23 -24.77 -8.29
C GLY A 33 14.83 -24.11 -9.61
N TYR A 34 13.91 -23.15 -9.61
CA TYR A 34 13.59 -22.38 -10.83
C TYR A 34 14.75 -21.47 -11.22
N LYS A 35 14.99 -21.31 -12.53
CA LYS A 35 15.89 -20.28 -13.06
C LYS A 35 15.16 -18.94 -13.05
N VAL A 36 15.30 -18.17 -11.98
CA VAL A 36 14.56 -16.93 -11.74
C VAL A 36 15.51 -15.74 -11.59
N LYS A 37 15.07 -14.56 -12.05
CA LYS A 37 15.67 -13.28 -11.66
C LYS A 37 14.60 -12.30 -11.16
N LEU A 38 15.03 -11.38 -10.32
CA LEU A 38 14.27 -10.21 -9.91
C LEU A 38 14.89 -8.95 -10.51
N VAL A 39 14.07 -8.05 -11.04
CA VAL A 39 14.50 -6.70 -11.43
C VAL A 39 13.80 -5.63 -10.58
N GLU A 40 14.53 -4.58 -10.21
CA GLU A 40 14.07 -3.48 -9.38
C GLU A 40 14.54 -2.15 -9.93
N CYS A 41 13.66 -1.15 -9.98
CA CYS A 41 13.98 0.16 -10.51
C CYS A 41 14.82 1.01 -9.53
N GLY A 42 14.74 0.71 -8.24
CA GLY A 42 15.59 1.27 -7.19
C GLY A 42 16.97 0.60 -7.10
N GLY A 43 17.83 1.16 -6.26
CA GLY A 43 19.20 0.72 -6.04
C GLY A 43 19.38 -0.36 -4.98
N ASP A 44 18.31 -0.74 -4.26
CA ASP A 44 18.36 -1.79 -3.22
C ASP A 44 16.96 -2.38 -2.96
N TYR A 45 16.87 -3.38 -2.08
CA TYR A 45 15.63 -3.98 -1.60
C TYR A 45 14.79 -3.04 -0.73
N GLY A 46 13.54 -3.44 -0.50
CA GLY A 46 12.62 -2.81 0.42
C GLY A 46 11.43 -2.14 -0.25
N GLY A 47 11.46 -2.01 -1.58
CA GLY A 47 10.37 -1.45 -2.38
C GLY A 47 9.90 -0.11 -1.83
N VAL A 48 8.70 -0.07 -1.24
CA VAL A 48 8.14 1.15 -0.61
C VAL A 48 9.10 1.77 0.41
N TRP A 49 9.87 0.98 1.16
CA TRP A 49 10.82 1.46 2.20
C TRP A 49 12.16 1.95 1.64
N TYR A 50 12.52 1.48 0.44
CA TYR A 50 13.61 2.09 -0.30
C TYR A 50 13.24 3.51 -0.72
N TRP A 51 12.06 3.69 -1.34
CA TRP A 51 11.62 4.96 -1.93
C TRP A 51 11.13 5.99 -0.90
N ASN A 52 10.37 5.55 0.11
CA ASN A 52 9.75 6.44 1.09
C ASN A 52 10.66 6.58 2.32
N ARG A 53 11.56 7.57 2.25
CA ARG A 53 12.55 7.88 3.30
C ARG A 53 12.40 9.30 3.86
N TYR A 54 11.23 9.89 3.67
CA TYR A 54 10.90 11.18 4.26
C TYR A 54 10.88 11.11 5.81
N PRO A 55 11.09 12.23 6.51
CA PRO A 55 11.01 12.27 7.97
C PRO A 55 9.67 11.71 8.47
N GLY A 56 9.74 10.69 9.33
CA GLY A 56 8.56 10.06 9.92
C GLY A 56 7.96 8.89 9.15
N ALA A 57 8.52 8.56 7.99
CA ALA A 57 8.12 7.37 7.24
C ALA A 57 8.24 6.12 8.13
N ARG A 58 7.11 5.48 8.43
CA ARG A 58 6.99 4.41 9.41
C ARG A 58 5.87 3.43 9.05
N VAL A 59 5.97 2.21 9.55
CA VAL A 59 4.88 1.22 9.45
C VAL A 59 3.66 1.64 10.27
N ASP A 60 2.50 1.13 9.87
CA ASP A 60 1.25 1.23 10.62
C ASP A 60 0.78 -0.16 11.12
N SER A 61 1.64 -1.17 11.01
CA SER A 61 1.40 -2.53 11.49
C SER A 61 2.43 -2.83 12.59
N SER A 62 1.96 -3.13 13.80
CA SER A 62 2.84 -3.43 14.93
C SER A 62 3.67 -4.70 14.70
N ILE A 63 4.86 -4.77 15.27
CA ILE A 63 5.66 -6.01 15.25
C ILE A 63 4.97 -7.13 16.05
N PRO A 64 5.15 -8.40 15.66
CA PRO A 64 5.88 -8.88 14.50
C PRO A 64 4.98 -9.03 13.26
N HIS A 65 3.88 -8.29 13.12
CA HIS A 65 2.99 -8.48 11.95
C HIS A 65 3.66 -8.11 10.64
N TYR A 66 4.53 -7.09 10.66
CA TYR A 66 5.09 -6.48 9.46
C TYR A 66 6.45 -7.07 9.04
N GLU A 67 6.57 -8.40 9.10
CA GLU A 67 7.76 -9.16 8.69
C GLU A 67 7.40 -10.53 8.06
N PHE A 68 8.42 -11.26 7.59
CA PHE A 68 8.27 -12.63 7.09
C PHE A 68 8.18 -13.62 8.24
N ASP A 69 7.34 -14.65 8.11
CA ASP A 69 7.18 -15.68 9.16
C ASP A 69 8.29 -16.75 9.21
N ASP A 70 9.33 -16.62 8.38
CA ASP A 70 10.46 -17.55 8.34
C ASP A 70 11.25 -17.51 9.67
N PRO A 71 11.31 -18.61 10.43
CA PRO A 71 12.10 -18.71 11.65
C PRO A 71 13.57 -18.36 11.50
N ALA A 72 14.17 -18.56 10.32
CA ALA A 72 15.54 -18.14 10.08
C ALA A 72 15.69 -16.62 10.17
N VAL A 73 14.67 -15.85 9.76
CA VAL A 73 14.69 -14.38 9.76
C VAL A 73 14.43 -13.84 11.16
N TRP A 74 13.27 -14.14 11.75
CA TRP A 74 12.84 -13.50 12.99
C TRP A 74 13.62 -13.95 14.23
N LYS A 75 14.36 -15.07 14.16
CA LYS A 75 15.30 -15.47 15.22
C LYS A 75 16.58 -14.62 15.23
N THR A 76 17.01 -14.10 14.08
CA THR A 76 18.26 -13.34 13.94
C THR A 76 18.06 -11.84 13.76
N TRP A 77 16.81 -11.38 13.66
CA TRP A 77 16.44 -9.97 13.67
C TRP A 77 15.77 -9.57 14.99
N THR A 78 15.94 -8.32 15.41
CA THR A 78 15.27 -7.74 16.59
C THR A 78 14.88 -6.31 16.28
N TRP A 79 13.62 -5.98 16.45
CA TRP A 79 13.11 -4.62 16.25
C TRP A 79 13.36 -3.76 17.49
N LYS A 80 13.62 -2.47 17.26
CA LYS A 80 13.82 -1.43 18.26
C LYS A 80 12.54 -0.70 18.61
N GLN A 81 11.53 -0.73 17.72
CA GLN A 81 10.30 0.03 17.91
C GLN A 81 9.07 -0.86 17.64
N ARG A 82 7.96 -0.60 18.35
CA ARG A 82 6.69 -1.32 18.13
C ARG A 82 6.18 -1.15 16.70
N PHE A 83 6.32 0.05 16.15
CA PHE A 83 6.08 0.36 14.75
C PHE A 83 7.39 0.85 14.15
N PRO A 84 8.28 0.01 13.60
CA PRO A 84 9.59 0.39 13.05
C PRO A 84 9.55 1.45 11.95
N ASP A 85 10.58 2.30 11.89
CA ASP A 85 10.69 3.32 10.86
C ASP A 85 11.26 2.79 9.53
N SER A 86 11.22 3.63 8.51
CA SER A 86 11.72 3.32 7.18
C SER A 86 13.22 2.94 7.16
N ALA A 87 14.04 3.49 8.06
CA ALA A 87 15.46 3.13 8.13
C ALA A 87 15.66 1.73 8.72
N GLU A 88 14.92 1.42 9.78
CA GLU A 88 14.92 0.09 10.39
C GLU A 88 14.39 -0.98 9.42
N LEU A 89 13.35 -0.66 8.64
CA LEU A 89 12.85 -1.54 7.58
C LEU A 89 13.90 -1.81 6.49
N ARG A 90 14.67 -0.79 6.06
CA ARG A 90 15.77 -1.01 5.13
C ARG A 90 16.84 -1.93 5.72
N GLY A 91 17.14 -1.77 7.02
CA GLY A 91 18.01 -2.69 7.75
C GLY A 91 17.49 -4.13 7.74
N TYR A 92 16.19 -4.31 8.00
CA TYR A 92 15.53 -5.62 7.95
C TYR A 92 15.61 -6.24 6.55
N PHE A 93 15.33 -5.48 5.49
CA PHE A 93 15.44 -5.97 4.12
C PHE A 93 16.87 -6.34 3.74
N SER A 94 17.87 -5.57 4.18
CA SER A 94 19.28 -5.96 3.98
C SER A 94 19.61 -7.25 4.71
N HIS A 95 19.19 -7.40 5.97
CA HIS A 95 19.37 -8.63 6.74
C HIS A 95 18.76 -9.85 6.05
N VAL A 96 17.52 -9.73 5.57
CA VAL A 96 16.82 -10.78 4.82
C VAL A 96 17.56 -11.11 3.52
N ALA A 97 17.98 -10.10 2.76
CA ALA A 97 18.68 -10.29 1.49
C ALA A 97 20.01 -11.03 1.67
N ASP A 98 20.73 -10.75 2.76
CA ASP A 98 21.99 -11.41 3.07
C ASP A 98 21.75 -12.84 3.58
N LEU A 99 20.78 -13.04 4.49
CA LEU A 99 20.43 -14.34 5.05
C LEU A 99 19.96 -15.33 3.98
N TRP A 100 19.19 -14.86 3.01
CA TRP A 100 18.69 -15.66 1.89
C TRP A 100 19.58 -15.60 0.64
N ASP A 101 20.70 -14.87 0.69
CA ASP A 101 21.67 -14.69 -0.39
C ASP A 101 21.01 -14.25 -1.71
N LEU A 102 20.12 -13.26 -1.67
CA LEU A 102 19.24 -12.89 -2.79
C LEU A 102 19.90 -12.01 -3.85
N ARG A 103 20.96 -11.27 -3.47
CA ARG A 103 21.58 -10.23 -4.33
C ARG A 103 22.10 -10.77 -5.66
N LYS A 104 22.58 -12.02 -5.68
CA LYS A 104 23.12 -12.66 -6.89
C LYS A 104 22.10 -12.87 -8.00
N ASP A 105 20.81 -12.94 -7.66
CA ASP A 105 19.70 -13.16 -8.60
C ASP A 105 18.84 -11.90 -8.79
N THR A 106 19.31 -10.75 -8.29
CA THR A 106 18.60 -9.47 -8.37
C THR A 106 19.38 -8.46 -9.18
N GLN A 107 18.67 -7.73 -10.05
CA GLN A 107 19.21 -6.65 -10.85
C GLN A 107 18.53 -5.34 -10.49
N PHE A 108 19.30 -4.43 -9.90
CA PHE A 108 18.85 -3.10 -9.49
C PHE A 108 18.94 -2.07 -10.61
N ASN A 109 18.39 -0.88 -10.38
CA ASN A 109 18.35 0.23 -11.34
C ASN A 109 17.81 -0.18 -12.71
N THR A 110 16.85 -1.08 -12.73
CA THR A 110 16.30 -1.69 -13.94
C THR A 110 14.80 -1.46 -14.00
N PHE A 111 14.35 -0.64 -14.95
CA PHE A 111 12.94 -0.34 -15.14
C PHE A 111 12.37 -1.17 -16.29
N VAL A 112 11.43 -2.08 -16.02
CA VAL A 112 10.72 -2.81 -17.08
C VAL A 112 9.78 -1.88 -17.81
N GLN A 113 10.04 -1.64 -19.09
CA GLN A 113 9.28 -0.71 -19.92
C GLN A 113 8.13 -1.40 -20.65
N SER A 114 8.37 -2.59 -21.20
CA SER A 114 7.37 -3.32 -21.97
C SER A 114 7.55 -4.84 -21.89
N ALA A 115 6.47 -5.56 -22.13
CA ALA A 115 6.44 -7.01 -22.18
C ALA A 115 5.43 -7.49 -23.22
N SER A 116 5.82 -8.42 -24.10
CA SER A 116 4.95 -9.01 -25.11
C SER A 116 5.00 -10.54 -25.05
N TRP A 117 3.84 -11.18 -25.15
CA TRP A 117 3.73 -12.63 -25.18
C TRP A 117 3.95 -13.19 -26.59
N ASP A 118 4.78 -14.22 -26.70
CA ASP A 118 4.97 -15.03 -27.91
C ASP A 118 4.25 -16.37 -27.75
N ASP A 119 3.12 -16.52 -28.44
CA ASP A 119 2.26 -17.70 -28.30
C ASP A 119 2.88 -18.98 -28.89
N ALA A 120 3.72 -18.87 -29.91
CA ALA A 120 4.42 -20.01 -30.49
C ALA A 120 5.51 -20.54 -29.56
N LYS A 121 6.22 -19.64 -28.87
CA LYS A 121 7.30 -20.00 -27.94
C LYS A 121 6.81 -20.24 -26.51
N ARG A 122 5.60 -19.79 -26.17
CA ARG A 122 5.05 -19.78 -24.80
C ARG A 122 5.97 -19.04 -23.82
N LEU A 123 6.44 -17.86 -24.23
CA LEU A 123 7.36 -17.02 -23.47
C LEU A 123 6.98 -15.55 -23.59
N TRP A 124 7.21 -14.80 -22.51
CA TRP A 124 7.26 -13.35 -22.51
C TRP A 124 8.61 -12.86 -23.05
N THR A 125 8.58 -11.82 -23.88
CA THR A 125 9.74 -11.01 -24.26
C THR A 125 9.62 -9.67 -23.55
N ILE A 126 10.58 -9.36 -22.68
CA ILE A 126 10.50 -8.25 -21.73
C ILE A 126 11.68 -7.30 -21.94
N HIS A 127 11.38 -6.01 -22.15
CA HIS A 127 12.35 -4.96 -22.41
C HIS A 127 12.47 -4.03 -21.21
N THR A 128 13.71 -3.68 -20.86
CA THR A 128 14.00 -2.65 -19.87
C THR A 128 14.26 -1.31 -20.55
N LYS A 129 14.05 -0.22 -19.83
CA LYS A 129 14.39 1.13 -20.28
C LYS A 129 15.89 1.28 -20.54
N GLU A 130 16.69 0.51 -19.82
CA GLU A 130 18.15 0.47 -19.91
C GLU A 130 18.64 -0.31 -21.15
N GLY A 131 17.74 -0.94 -21.91
CA GLY A 131 18.03 -1.60 -23.19
C GLY A 131 18.25 -3.11 -23.12
N GLU A 132 18.04 -3.73 -21.95
CA GLU A 132 18.19 -5.16 -21.76
C GLU A 132 16.95 -5.93 -22.19
N LEU A 133 17.17 -7.21 -22.51
CA LEU A 133 16.14 -8.11 -23.02
C LEU A 133 16.10 -9.42 -22.23
N PHE A 134 14.95 -9.69 -21.62
CA PHE A 134 14.67 -10.94 -20.92
C PHE A 134 13.66 -11.77 -21.70
N LYS A 135 13.80 -13.09 -21.64
CA LYS A 135 12.78 -14.05 -22.09
C LYS A 135 12.41 -14.95 -20.92
N ALA A 136 11.14 -14.96 -20.53
CA ALA A 136 10.68 -15.72 -19.36
C ALA A 136 9.37 -16.47 -19.64
N ARG A 137 9.18 -17.66 -19.06
CA ARG A 137 7.90 -18.37 -19.15
C ARG A 137 6.85 -17.70 -18.28
N TYR A 138 7.22 -17.31 -17.07
CA TYR A 138 6.37 -16.63 -16.10
C TYR A 138 6.79 -15.18 -15.92
N PHE A 139 5.81 -14.27 -15.90
CA PHE A 139 6.06 -12.85 -15.66
C PHE A 139 5.33 -12.40 -14.40
N LEU A 140 6.09 -12.15 -13.34
CA LEU A 140 5.57 -11.99 -11.99
C LEU A 140 5.74 -10.53 -11.55
N LEU A 141 4.63 -9.82 -11.43
CA LEU A 141 4.61 -8.38 -11.16
C LEU A 141 4.33 -8.13 -9.68
N SER A 142 5.37 -7.72 -8.96
CA SER A 142 5.34 -7.35 -7.54
C SER A 142 5.56 -5.84 -7.36
N THR A 143 4.92 -5.03 -8.22
CA THR A 143 5.11 -3.57 -8.27
C THR A 143 4.48 -2.82 -7.09
N GLY A 144 3.63 -3.49 -6.30
CA GLY A 144 2.85 -2.90 -5.23
C GLY A 144 1.79 -1.89 -5.71
N PHE A 145 1.03 -1.33 -4.77
CA PHE A 145 -0.03 -0.36 -5.10
C PHE A 145 0.46 1.07 -5.27
N ALA A 146 1.70 1.40 -4.86
CA ALA A 146 2.22 2.76 -4.73
C ALA A 146 3.39 3.09 -5.69
N ALA A 147 3.41 2.48 -6.89
CA ALA A 147 4.50 2.70 -7.84
C ALA A 147 4.40 4.04 -8.60
N LYS A 148 3.20 4.42 -9.05
CA LYS A 148 2.98 5.65 -9.83
C LYS A 148 2.55 6.79 -8.93
N ARG A 149 3.47 7.66 -8.53
CA ARG A 149 3.18 8.88 -7.76
C ARG A 149 2.20 9.79 -8.51
N TYR A 150 1.38 10.53 -7.77
CA TYR A 150 0.46 11.51 -8.33
C TYR A 150 0.83 12.90 -7.84
N VAL A 151 1.16 13.77 -8.79
CA VAL A 151 1.33 15.21 -8.57
C VAL A 151 0.21 15.90 -9.39
N PRO A 152 -0.64 16.74 -8.77
CA PRO A 152 -1.63 17.50 -9.51
C PRO A 152 -0.98 18.39 -10.57
N ASP A 153 -1.66 18.58 -11.70
CA ASP A 153 -1.20 19.44 -12.79
C ASP A 153 -1.40 20.92 -12.45
N TRP A 154 -0.65 21.41 -11.46
CA TRP A 154 -0.66 22.82 -11.08
C TRP A 154 0.32 23.61 -11.93
N LYS A 155 -0.14 24.77 -12.39
CA LYS A 155 0.69 25.74 -13.11
C LYS A 155 1.85 26.19 -12.22
N GLY A 156 3.02 26.35 -12.83
CA GLY A 156 4.18 27.02 -12.22
C GLY A 156 5.01 26.18 -11.26
N ILE A 157 4.79 24.85 -11.15
CA ILE A 157 5.65 23.96 -10.34
C ILE A 157 7.13 24.14 -10.72
N ASP A 158 7.45 24.16 -12.02
CA ASP A 158 8.82 24.33 -12.54
C ASP A 158 9.42 25.73 -12.30
N ASN A 159 8.60 26.71 -11.94
CA ASN A 159 9.05 28.08 -11.68
C ASN A 159 9.43 28.33 -10.21
N PHE A 160 9.06 27.42 -9.30
CA PHE A 160 9.34 27.56 -7.88
C PHE A 160 10.84 27.61 -7.62
N LYS A 161 11.31 28.63 -6.86
CA LYS A 161 12.74 28.80 -6.56
C LYS A 161 13.23 27.95 -5.39
N GLY A 162 12.30 27.45 -4.56
CA GLY A 162 12.60 26.48 -3.50
C GLY A 162 12.59 25.04 -4.02
N THR A 163 12.48 24.07 -3.11
CA THR A 163 12.37 22.64 -3.48
C THR A 163 10.93 22.18 -3.52
N PHE A 164 10.43 21.77 -4.68
CA PHE A 164 9.16 21.04 -4.80
C PHE A 164 9.44 19.54 -4.84
N ILE A 165 8.80 18.75 -3.98
CA ILE A 165 9.08 17.32 -3.88
C ILE A 165 7.86 16.47 -3.55
N HIS A 166 7.77 15.29 -4.16
CA HIS A 166 6.85 14.23 -3.72
C HIS A 166 7.57 13.32 -2.71
N PRO A 167 6.99 13.00 -1.53
CA PRO A 167 7.65 12.24 -0.46
C PRO A 167 8.20 10.87 -0.88
N SER A 168 7.58 10.23 -1.87
CA SER A 168 8.01 8.93 -2.41
C SER A 168 9.33 8.98 -3.20
N TYR A 169 9.99 10.13 -3.28
CA TYR A 169 11.27 10.30 -3.95
C TYR A 169 12.13 11.30 -3.19
N TRP A 170 12.14 11.11 -1.87
CA TRP A 170 12.93 11.92 -0.96
C TRP A 170 14.43 11.70 -1.22
N PRO A 171 15.28 12.76 -1.20
CA PRO A 171 16.69 12.63 -1.55
C PRO A 171 17.43 11.74 -0.54
N LEU A 172 18.52 11.10 -0.97
CA LEU A 172 19.36 10.24 -0.12
C LEU A 172 19.95 11.04 1.05
N GLU A 173 20.46 12.22 0.73
CA GLU A 173 21.10 13.18 1.62
C GLU A 173 20.11 13.95 2.51
N GLY A 174 18.81 13.82 2.26
CA GLY A 174 17.76 14.58 2.93
C GLY A 174 17.62 16.02 2.42
N LEU A 175 16.86 16.84 3.15
CA LEU A 175 16.67 18.26 2.88
C LEU A 175 17.16 19.09 4.07
N ASP A 176 17.66 20.31 3.82
CA ASP A 176 17.93 21.30 4.87
C ASP A 176 16.62 21.89 5.39
N LEU A 177 16.03 21.25 6.40
CA LEU A 177 14.71 21.62 6.93
C LEU A 177 14.76 22.64 8.08
N LYS A 178 15.92 22.82 8.72
CA LYS A 178 16.01 23.54 9.99
C LYS A 178 15.67 25.02 9.80
N GLY A 179 14.65 25.49 10.53
CA GLY A 179 14.23 26.89 10.48
C GLY A 179 13.60 27.34 9.15
N LYS A 180 13.35 26.41 8.21
CA LYS A 180 12.71 26.73 6.92
C LYS A 180 11.20 26.89 7.05
N ARG A 181 10.60 27.51 6.04
CA ARG A 181 9.15 27.53 5.83
C ARG A 181 8.76 26.39 4.91
N VAL A 182 7.95 25.47 5.40
CA VAL A 182 7.64 24.22 4.70
C VAL A 182 6.13 24.08 4.51
N ALA A 183 5.72 23.76 3.28
CA ALA A 183 4.36 23.34 2.98
C ALA A 183 4.25 21.82 2.94
N VAL A 184 3.22 21.25 3.56
CA VAL A 184 2.81 19.84 3.37
C VAL A 184 1.42 19.84 2.74
N ILE A 185 1.30 19.34 1.52
CA ILE A 185 0.03 19.29 0.79
C ILE A 185 -0.55 17.89 0.80
N GLY A 186 -1.69 17.73 1.46
CA GLY A 186 -2.37 16.46 1.64
C GLY A 186 -2.17 15.91 3.05
N THR A 187 -3.24 15.32 3.59
CA THR A 187 -3.36 14.81 4.96
C THR A 187 -3.64 13.29 4.95
N GLY A 188 -3.14 12.57 3.94
CA GLY A 188 -3.04 11.11 4.01
C GLY A 188 -1.98 10.66 5.03
N SER A 189 -1.73 9.36 5.14
CA SER A 189 -0.74 8.81 6.09
C SER A 189 0.62 9.51 6.01
N THR A 190 1.14 9.70 4.79
CA THR A 190 2.38 10.44 4.55
C THR A 190 2.34 11.88 5.06
N GLY A 191 1.23 12.60 4.85
CA GLY A 191 1.08 13.98 5.31
C GLY A 191 0.99 14.08 6.82
N VAL A 192 0.30 13.15 7.46
CA VAL A 192 0.21 13.02 8.93
C VAL A 192 1.60 12.80 9.53
N GLN A 193 2.36 11.83 9.01
CA GLN A 193 3.70 11.51 9.48
C GLN A 193 4.67 12.70 9.30
N LEU A 194 4.69 13.29 8.10
CA LEU A 194 5.52 14.45 7.79
C LEU A 194 5.20 15.64 8.70
N ALA A 195 3.93 16.03 8.81
CA ALA A 195 3.56 17.20 9.60
C ALA A 195 3.96 17.01 11.07
N THR A 196 3.76 15.82 11.61
CA THR A 196 4.14 15.49 12.98
C THR A 196 5.65 15.64 13.20
N GLU A 197 6.48 14.98 12.39
CA GLU A 197 7.94 15.05 12.56
C GLU A 197 8.53 16.43 12.28
N LEU A 198 8.04 17.10 11.23
CA LEU A 198 8.59 18.38 10.79
C LEU A 198 8.32 19.51 11.79
N THR A 199 7.27 19.41 12.60
CA THR A 199 6.87 20.46 13.56
C THR A 199 8.01 20.87 14.50
N SER A 200 8.85 19.93 14.92
CA SER A 200 9.98 20.19 15.82
C SER A 200 11.26 20.68 15.12
N ILE A 201 11.27 20.73 13.77
CA ILE A 201 12.46 20.96 12.95
C ILE A 201 12.38 22.29 12.19
N VAL A 202 11.22 22.57 11.60
CA VAL A 202 11.03 23.70 10.68
C VAL A 202 10.71 24.99 11.44
N GLY A 203 10.94 26.14 10.78
CA GLY A 203 10.61 27.45 11.36
C GLY A 203 9.14 27.82 11.21
N GLU A 204 8.49 27.38 10.14
CA GLU A 204 7.05 27.52 9.88
C GLU A 204 6.55 26.30 9.11
N LEU A 205 5.42 25.73 9.52
CA LEU A 205 4.79 24.59 8.86
C LEU A 205 3.36 24.95 8.43
N VAL A 206 3.05 24.79 7.14
CA VAL A 206 1.69 25.01 6.62
C VAL A 206 1.18 23.72 6.01
N VAL A 207 0.12 23.16 6.60
CA VAL A 207 -0.54 21.93 6.14
C VAL A 207 -1.76 22.29 5.30
N PHE A 208 -1.75 21.91 4.03
CA PHE A 208 -2.88 22.11 3.11
C PHE A 208 -3.76 20.87 3.10
N GLN A 209 -4.95 20.99 3.66
CA GLN A 209 -5.91 19.91 3.83
C GLN A 209 -7.11 20.08 2.89
N ARG A 210 -7.44 19.01 2.15
CA ARG A 210 -8.71 18.89 1.43
C ARG A 210 -9.75 18.09 2.21
N THR A 211 -9.31 17.09 2.96
CA THR A 211 -10.20 16.22 3.71
C THR A 211 -9.43 15.71 4.92
N PRO A 212 -9.95 15.81 6.16
CA PRO A 212 -9.19 15.39 7.33
C PRO A 212 -8.99 13.88 7.38
N ASN A 213 -7.89 13.47 8.00
CA ASN A 213 -7.61 12.08 8.31
C ASN A 213 -8.33 11.69 9.60
N THR A 214 -9.01 10.55 9.61
CA THR A 214 -9.55 9.97 10.85
C THR A 214 -8.48 9.13 11.56
N ALA A 215 -7.35 9.77 11.91
CA ALA A 215 -6.15 9.10 12.41
C ALA A 215 -6.34 8.52 13.81
N LEU A 216 -5.68 7.38 14.10
CA LEU A 216 -5.75 6.66 15.37
C LEU A 216 -4.45 6.73 16.16
N PRO A 217 -4.49 6.63 17.50
CA PRO A 217 -3.30 6.66 18.31
C PRO A 217 -2.39 5.47 18.00
N MET A 218 -1.15 5.74 17.62
CA MET A 218 -0.18 4.69 17.28
C MET A 218 0.22 3.86 18.51
N ARG A 219 0.42 4.51 19.66
CA ARG A 219 0.99 3.88 20.88
C ARG A 219 2.36 3.24 20.60
N GLN A 220 3.27 4.05 20.07
CA GLN A 220 4.65 3.65 19.82
C GLN A 220 5.36 3.29 21.13
N VAL A 221 6.28 2.34 21.04
CA VAL A 221 7.18 1.94 22.11
C VAL A 221 8.58 1.82 21.52
N ASP A 222 9.56 2.41 22.20
CA ASP A 222 10.99 2.18 21.92
C ASP A 222 11.49 1.10 22.89
N TYR A 223 11.77 -0.09 22.35
CA TYR A 223 12.27 -1.22 23.12
C TYR A 223 13.74 -1.05 23.47
N LYS A 224 14.11 -1.56 24.65
CA LYS A 224 15.50 -1.64 25.13
C LYS A 224 15.86 -3.10 25.35
N ASP A 225 17.15 -3.40 25.31
CA ASP A 225 17.70 -4.69 25.74
C ASP A 225 17.08 -5.94 25.07
N GLY A 226 16.55 -5.80 23.84
CA GLY A 226 15.97 -6.88 23.07
C GLY A 226 14.53 -7.28 23.47
N GLU A 227 13.89 -6.50 24.34
CA GLU A 227 12.47 -6.67 24.67
C GLU A 227 11.58 -6.57 23.42
N GLN A 228 10.48 -7.32 23.41
CA GLN A 228 9.45 -7.31 22.38
C GLN A 228 8.09 -7.47 23.06
N GLU A 229 7.06 -6.75 22.60
CA GLU A 229 5.69 -6.85 23.15
C GLU A 229 5.16 -8.30 23.11
N ILE A 230 5.48 -9.02 22.03
CA ILE A 230 5.08 -10.42 21.85
C ILE A 230 6.31 -11.31 22.03
N PRO A 231 6.27 -12.32 22.92
CA PRO A 231 7.34 -13.28 23.07
C PRO A 231 7.59 -14.09 21.78
N ARG A 232 8.86 -14.32 21.44
CA ARG A 232 9.25 -15.07 20.21
C ARG A 232 8.69 -16.49 20.12
N GLN A 233 8.43 -17.12 21.27
CA GLN A 233 7.83 -18.45 21.31
C GLN A 233 6.38 -18.49 20.77
N ASP A 234 5.70 -17.34 20.78
CA ASP A 234 4.31 -17.19 20.34
C ASP A 234 4.21 -16.82 18.84
N TYR A 235 5.33 -16.46 18.21
CA TYR A 235 5.37 -16.03 16.80
C TYR A 235 4.80 -17.08 15.84
N PRO A 236 5.10 -18.39 15.97
CA PRO A 236 4.54 -19.39 15.06
C PRO A 236 3.00 -19.41 15.05
N GLU A 237 2.37 -19.34 16.22
CA GLU A 237 0.91 -19.34 16.32
C GLU A 237 0.31 -18.02 15.85
N LEU A 238 0.96 -16.89 16.16
CA LEU A 238 0.59 -15.58 15.61
C LEU A 238 0.58 -15.59 14.09
N PHE A 239 1.65 -16.09 13.46
CA PHE A 239 1.80 -16.10 12.01
C PHE A 239 0.78 -17.02 11.33
N LYS A 240 0.51 -18.20 11.90
CA LYS A 240 -0.58 -19.11 11.47
C LYS A 240 -1.96 -18.46 11.59
N GLY A 241 -2.16 -17.60 12.58
CA GLY A 241 -3.43 -16.89 12.80
C GLY A 241 -3.71 -15.77 11.79
N ARG A 242 -2.69 -15.18 11.15
CA ARG A 242 -2.86 -14.01 10.27
C ARG A 242 -3.89 -14.22 9.16
N PRO A 243 -3.92 -15.35 8.41
CA PRO A 243 -4.92 -15.57 7.36
C PRO A 243 -6.36 -15.70 7.87
N HIS A 244 -6.56 -15.83 9.19
CA HIS A 244 -7.86 -16.06 9.83
C HIS A 244 -8.47 -14.80 10.46
N SER A 245 -7.81 -13.63 10.37
CA SER A 245 -8.37 -12.35 10.78
C SER A 245 -8.71 -11.45 9.59
N PHE A 246 -9.69 -10.56 9.73
CA PHE A 246 -10.18 -9.70 8.64
C PHE A 246 -9.06 -8.97 7.89
N GLY A 247 -8.10 -8.40 8.62
CA GLY A 247 -7.01 -7.57 8.08
C GLY A 247 -5.64 -8.24 7.99
N GLY A 248 -5.51 -9.52 8.32
CA GLY A 248 -4.20 -10.18 8.30
C GLY A 248 -3.31 -9.91 9.52
N PHE A 249 -3.92 -9.56 10.67
CA PHE A 249 -3.29 -9.29 11.97
C PHE A 249 -3.56 -10.41 13.00
N SER A 250 -3.06 -10.27 14.22
CA SER A 250 -3.38 -11.16 15.37
C SER A 250 -4.71 -10.84 16.06
N PHE A 251 -5.37 -9.75 15.68
CA PHE A 251 -6.69 -9.35 16.20
C PHE A 251 -7.73 -9.33 15.08
N ASN A 252 -9.02 -9.40 15.45
CA ASN A 252 -10.14 -9.49 14.51
C ASN A 252 -11.33 -8.65 14.98
N LEU A 253 -12.31 -8.46 14.09
CA LEU A 253 -13.58 -7.85 14.41
C LEU A 253 -14.26 -8.58 15.58
N ILE A 254 -14.94 -7.83 16.43
CA ILE A 254 -15.78 -8.36 17.50
C ILE A 254 -17.02 -8.96 16.84
N ASP A 255 -17.27 -10.25 17.07
CA ASP A 255 -18.45 -10.98 16.56
C ASP A 255 -19.72 -10.59 17.34
N ARG A 256 -20.11 -9.33 17.18
CA ARG A 256 -21.28 -8.69 17.78
C ARG A 256 -21.53 -7.36 17.08
N ASN A 257 -22.80 -6.98 16.93
CA ASN A 257 -23.14 -5.67 16.36
C ASN A 257 -23.02 -4.58 17.41
N THR A 258 -22.79 -3.36 16.96
CA THR A 258 -22.53 -2.20 17.81
C THR A 258 -23.66 -2.01 18.84
N PHE A 259 -24.92 -2.08 18.41
CA PHE A 259 -26.09 -1.82 19.28
C PHE A 259 -26.65 -3.05 19.99
N ASP A 260 -25.98 -4.20 19.92
CA ASP A 260 -26.23 -5.30 20.85
C ASP A 260 -25.73 -4.96 22.27
N ASP A 261 -24.81 -3.98 22.37
CA ASP A 261 -24.31 -3.43 23.62
C ASP A 261 -24.99 -2.12 24.03
N PRO A 262 -25.25 -1.93 25.33
CA PRO A 262 -25.69 -0.63 25.85
C PRO A 262 -24.57 0.43 25.72
N PRO A 263 -24.92 1.73 25.70
CA PRO A 263 -23.97 2.82 25.48
C PRO A 263 -22.72 2.78 26.37
N GLU A 264 -22.89 2.43 27.64
CA GLU A 264 -21.81 2.33 28.62
C GLU A 264 -20.79 1.26 28.21
N ARG A 265 -21.28 0.10 27.77
CA ARG A 265 -20.44 -1.00 27.32
C ARG A 265 -19.74 -0.68 26.00
N ARG A 266 -20.41 -0.03 25.06
CA ARG A 266 -19.77 0.44 23.81
C ARG A 266 -18.62 1.38 24.11
N ARG A 267 -18.83 2.32 25.04
CA ARG A 267 -17.79 3.25 25.47
C ARG A 267 -16.61 2.53 26.10
N GLU A 268 -16.84 1.54 26.97
CA GLU A 268 -15.75 0.72 27.54
C GLU A 268 -14.93 0.00 26.46
N VAL A 269 -15.61 -0.62 25.49
CA VAL A 269 -14.95 -1.31 24.36
C VAL A 269 -14.12 -0.33 23.54
N TYR A 270 -14.69 0.81 23.18
CA TYR A 270 -13.99 1.85 22.43
C TYR A 270 -12.80 2.44 23.19
N GLU A 271 -12.94 2.69 24.49
CA GLU A 271 -11.83 3.15 25.33
C GLU A 271 -10.70 2.13 25.38
N ALA A 272 -11.01 0.84 25.56
CA ALA A 272 -10.00 -0.22 25.58
C ALA A 272 -9.21 -0.27 24.26
N LEU A 273 -9.91 -0.34 23.12
CA LEU A 273 -9.28 -0.35 21.80
C LEU A 273 -8.45 0.92 21.53
N TRP A 274 -8.92 2.09 22.01
CA TRP A 274 -8.20 3.36 21.90
C TRP A 274 -6.94 3.42 22.78
N GLN A 275 -6.94 2.76 23.94
CA GLN A 275 -5.75 2.67 24.79
C GLN A 275 -4.71 1.72 24.20
N GLU A 276 -5.14 0.60 23.61
CA GLU A 276 -4.23 -0.34 22.97
C GLU A 276 -3.52 0.24 21.72
N GLY A 277 -4.22 1.13 21.00
CA GLY A 277 -3.72 1.75 19.77
C GLY A 277 -3.78 0.82 18.57
N ASP A 278 -2.86 1.00 17.62
CA ASP A 278 -2.82 0.22 16.37
C ASP A 278 -4.13 0.39 15.56
N PHE A 279 -4.41 -0.52 14.62
CA PHE A 279 -5.66 -0.58 13.88
C PHE A 279 -6.82 -1.24 14.63
N LYS A 280 -6.68 -1.53 15.92
CA LYS A 280 -7.70 -2.26 16.70
C LYS A 280 -9.03 -1.52 16.76
N TYR A 281 -9.03 -0.18 16.86
CA TYR A 281 -10.25 0.61 16.80
C TYR A 281 -10.91 0.62 15.40
N TRP A 282 -10.16 0.31 14.35
CA TRP A 282 -10.65 0.28 12.97
C TRP A 282 -11.15 -1.11 12.54
N ILE A 283 -10.28 -2.12 12.61
CA ILE A 283 -10.54 -3.48 12.10
C ILE A 283 -10.49 -4.55 13.21
N GLY A 284 -10.51 -4.12 14.47
CA GLY A 284 -10.71 -4.96 15.66
C GLY A 284 -11.94 -4.56 16.49
N THR A 285 -12.82 -3.72 15.94
CA THR A 285 -14.05 -3.25 16.61
C THR A 285 -15.27 -4.09 16.19
N TYR A 286 -16.48 -3.65 16.55
CA TYR A 286 -17.75 -4.31 16.19
C TYR A 286 -17.84 -4.60 14.68
N GLN A 287 -18.32 -5.80 14.35
CA GLN A 287 -18.32 -6.31 12.97
C GLN A 287 -19.18 -5.49 11.99
N ASP A 288 -20.17 -4.75 12.48
CA ASP A 288 -21.09 -3.95 11.66
C ASP A 288 -20.58 -2.51 11.41
N MET A 289 -19.44 -2.10 11.95
CA MET A 289 -18.94 -0.71 11.87
C MET A 289 -18.74 -0.21 10.43
N LEU A 290 -18.34 -1.07 9.50
CA LEU A 290 -18.16 -0.73 8.08
C LEU A 290 -19.40 -0.96 7.22
N PHE A 291 -20.50 -1.45 7.80
CA PHE A 291 -21.68 -1.94 7.08
C PHE A 291 -22.96 -1.21 7.49
N SER A 292 -23.05 -0.73 8.74
CA SER A 292 -24.19 0.01 9.28
C SER A 292 -23.83 1.48 9.48
N LYS A 293 -24.61 2.38 8.87
CA LYS A 293 -24.40 3.83 9.02
C LYS A 293 -24.50 4.27 10.48
N ALA A 294 -25.45 3.72 11.24
CA ALA A 294 -25.60 4.05 12.65
C ALA A 294 -24.41 3.58 13.50
N ALA A 295 -23.89 2.38 13.24
CA ALA A 295 -22.69 1.86 13.91
C ALA A 295 -21.44 2.70 13.57
N ASN A 296 -21.32 3.09 12.30
CA ASN A 296 -20.24 3.94 11.82
C ASN A 296 -20.27 5.34 12.44
N ASP A 297 -21.46 5.93 12.55
CA ASP A 297 -21.65 7.24 13.19
C ASP A 297 -21.31 7.21 14.68
N GLU A 298 -21.66 6.12 15.38
CA GLU A 298 -21.31 5.91 16.78
C GLU A 298 -19.77 5.84 16.96
N ALA A 299 -19.08 5.08 16.10
CA ALA A 299 -17.62 5.01 16.11
C ALA A 299 -16.96 6.37 15.76
N TYR A 300 -17.49 7.07 14.75
CA TYR A 300 -17.01 8.40 14.39
C TYR A 300 -17.18 9.39 15.54
N ALA A 301 -18.32 9.38 16.24
CA ALA A 301 -18.58 10.29 17.35
C ALA A 301 -17.55 10.11 18.47
N PHE A 302 -17.23 8.87 18.83
CA PHE A 302 -16.18 8.59 19.82
C PHE A 302 -14.80 9.08 19.35
N TRP A 303 -14.41 8.76 18.11
CA TRP A 303 -13.14 9.23 17.53
C TRP A 303 -13.07 10.77 17.52
N ARG A 304 -14.16 11.42 17.10
CA ARG A 304 -14.27 12.88 17.02
C ARG A 304 -14.07 13.50 18.39
N ASP A 305 -14.76 12.99 19.41
CA ASP A 305 -14.70 13.57 20.76
C ASP A 305 -13.29 13.41 21.36
N LYS A 306 -12.64 12.26 21.15
CA LYS A 306 -11.22 12.06 21.54
C LYS A 306 -10.27 13.00 20.82
N THR A 307 -10.49 13.21 19.53
CA THR A 307 -9.64 14.06 18.69
C THR A 307 -9.82 15.54 19.02
N ARG A 308 -11.07 16.00 19.17
CA ARG A 308 -11.39 17.39 19.53
C ARG A 308 -10.80 17.78 20.88
N ALA A 309 -10.66 16.84 21.82
CA ALA A 309 -10.04 17.10 23.13
C ALA A 309 -8.54 17.45 23.04
N LYS A 310 -7.86 17.15 21.92
CA LYS A 310 -6.43 17.40 21.71
C LYS A 310 -6.11 18.78 21.11
N ILE A 311 -7.14 19.50 20.63
CA ILE A 311 -6.97 20.71 19.80
C ILE A 311 -7.58 21.92 20.52
N ASN A 312 -6.79 22.97 20.71
CA ASN A 312 -7.19 24.15 21.47
C ASN A 312 -8.03 25.12 20.64
N ASP A 313 -7.67 25.37 19.39
CA ASP A 313 -8.38 26.31 18.51
C ASP A 313 -9.73 25.71 18.03
N PRO A 314 -10.89 26.35 18.31
CA PRO A 314 -12.19 25.90 17.82
C PRO A 314 -12.31 25.77 16.29
N HIS A 315 -11.70 26.69 15.54
CA HIS A 315 -11.73 26.65 14.09
C HIS A 315 -10.95 25.46 13.54
N VAL A 316 -9.75 25.23 14.07
CA VAL A 316 -8.93 24.06 13.69
C VAL A 316 -9.63 22.76 14.10
N ARG A 317 -10.29 22.71 15.26
CA ARG A 317 -11.12 21.57 15.70
C ARG A 317 -12.17 21.20 14.67
N ASP A 318 -12.88 22.19 14.13
CA ASP A 318 -13.94 21.96 13.15
C ASP A 318 -13.39 21.52 11.79
N LEU A 319 -12.16 21.92 11.44
CA LEU A 319 -11.50 21.45 10.21
C LEU A 319 -10.91 20.04 10.33
N LEU A 320 -10.33 19.68 11.48
CA LEU A 320 -9.68 18.37 11.68
C LEU A 320 -10.66 17.29 12.14
N ALA A 321 -11.65 17.63 12.96
CA ALA A 321 -12.63 16.71 13.52
C ALA A 321 -14.04 17.36 13.51
N PRO A 322 -14.64 17.54 12.31
CA PRO A 322 -15.94 18.18 12.16
C PRO A 322 -17.04 17.43 12.91
N MET A 323 -18.12 18.13 13.27
CA MET A 323 -19.25 17.53 13.98
C MET A 323 -19.94 16.44 13.15
N GLU A 324 -20.06 16.67 11.83
CA GLU A 324 -20.52 15.70 10.85
C GLU A 324 -19.34 15.00 10.19
N ALA A 325 -19.43 13.68 10.03
CA ALA A 325 -18.38 12.90 9.41
C ALA A 325 -18.18 13.32 7.93
N PRO A 326 -16.96 13.66 7.49
CA PRO A 326 -16.70 14.08 6.11
C PRO A 326 -16.76 12.90 5.13
N TYR A 327 -16.75 11.68 5.65
CA TYR A 327 -16.92 10.40 4.97
C TYR A 327 -17.16 9.31 6.03
N ALA A 328 -17.63 8.13 5.62
CA ALA A 328 -17.81 7.02 6.55
C ALA A 328 -16.47 6.62 7.19
N PHE A 329 -16.44 6.56 8.52
CA PHE A 329 -15.25 6.25 9.30
C PHE A 329 -14.67 4.88 8.88
N GLY A 330 -13.35 4.81 8.67
CA GLY A 330 -12.69 3.58 8.20
C GLY A 330 -12.86 3.26 6.71
N CYS A 331 -13.62 4.03 5.92
CA CYS A 331 -13.73 3.86 4.45
C CYS A 331 -12.64 4.59 3.64
N LYS A 332 -11.70 5.24 4.33
CA LYS A 332 -10.37 5.60 3.83
C LYS A 332 -9.34 4.90 4.71
N ARG A 333 -8.12 4.68 4.20
CA ARG A 333 -7.03 4.16 5.04
C ARG A 333 -6.81 5.10 6.21
N ILE A 334 -7.08 4.59 7.41
CA ILE A 334 -6.78 5.28 8.64
C ILE A 334 -5.26 5.33 8.82
N SER A 335 -4.76 6.48 9.25
CA SER A 335 -3.34 6.65 9.58
C SER A 335 -3.15 6.47 11.08
N LEU A 336 -1.97 6.00 11.49
CA LEU A 336 -1.57 6.03 12.90
C LEU A 336 -0.79 7.30 13.19
N GLU A 337 -1.10 7.95 14.31
CA GLU A 337 -0.55 9.24 14.69
C GLU A 337 0.08 9.25 16.08
N GLN A 338 1.02 10.17 16.27
CA GLN A 338 1.70 10.44 17.54
C GLN A 338 1.85 11.95 17.74
N GLY A 339 0.77 12.63 18.08
CA GLY A 339 0.77 14.08 18.29
C GLY A 339 0.32 14.90 17.08
N PHE A 340 -0.21 14.27 16.03
CA PHE A 340 -0.57 14.98 14.78
C PHE A 340 -1.65 16.05 15.00
N PHE A 341 -2.57 15.84 15.94
CA PHE A 341 -3.59 16.84 16.22
C PHE A 341 -3.03 17.94 17.13
N GLU A 342 -2.13 17.58 18.03
CA GLU A 342 -1.49 18.44 19.01
C GLU A 342 -0.53 19.46 18.35
N ILE A 343 0.12 19.13 17.22
CA ILE A 343 1.01 20.07 16.52
C ILE A 343 0.32 21.37 16.12
N PHE A 344 -1.00 21.34 15.89
CA PHE A 344 -1.75 22.54 15.50
C PHE A 344 -2.01 23.51 16.66
N ASN A 345 -1.60 23.14 17.88
CA ASN A 345 -1.56 24.07 19.01
C ASN A 345 -0.29 24.92 19.02
N GLU A 346 0.72 24.57 18.21
CA GLU A 346 1.97 25.32 18.10
C GLU A 346 1.78 26.59 17.24
N PRO A 347 2.35 27.73 17.64
CA PRO A 347 2.09 29.01 16.99
C PRO A 347 2.65 29.12 15.56
N HIS A 348 3.64 28.30 15.21
CA HIS A 348 4.28 28.26 13.88
C HIS A 348 3.68 27.20 12.94
N VAL A 349 2.61 26.51 13.36
CA VAL A 349 1.91 25.51 12.56
C VAL A 349 0.56 26.06 12.12
N HIS A 350 0.28 25.96 10.83
CA HIS A 350 -0.94 26.50 10.23
C HIS A 350 -1.68 25.43 9.42
N LEU A 351 -3.00 25.37 9.58
CA LEU A 351 -3.88 24.54 8.77
C LEU A 351 -4.59 25.39 7.71
N VAL A 352 -4.55 24.94 6.46
CA VAL A 352 -5.23 25.58 5.33
C VAL A 352 -6.24 24.61 4.74
N ASP A 353 -7.52 24.95 4.82
CA ASP A 353 -8.57 24.22 4.11
C ASP A 353 -8.62 24.66 2.64
N VAL A 354 -8.26 23.75 1.74
CA VAL A 354 -8.23 24.05 0.29
C VAL A 354 -9.60 23.97 -0.36
N ASN A 355 -10.65 23.53 0.33
CA ASN A 355 -12.01 23.62 -0.20
C ASN A 355 -12.52 25.06 -0.16
N THR A 356 -12.24 25.78 0.93
CA THR A 356 -12.56 27.21 1.03
C THR A 356 -11.49 28.12 0.44
N THR A 357 -10.24 27.67 0.38
CA THR A 357 -9.10 28.43 -0.16
C THR A 357 -8.29 27.65 -1.19
N PRO A 358 -8.88 27.36 -2.38
CA PRO A 358 -8.24 26.50 -3.38
C PRO A 358 -6.86 27.02 -3.82
N ILE A 359 -5.97 26.07 -4.08
CA ILE A 359 -4.65 26.31 -4.70
C ILE A 359 -4.88 26.62 -6.18
N HIS A 360 -4.37 27.76 -6.66
CA HIS A 360 -4.46 28.16 -8.07
C HIS A 360 -3.20 27.81 -8.85
N GLU A 361 -2.03 28.13 -8.29
CA GLU A 361 -0.74 27.96 -8.92
C GLU A 361 0.38 27.89 -7.87
N VAL A 362 1.49 27.28 -8.27
CA VAL A 362 2.77 27.42 -7.60
C VAL A 362 3.48 28.64 -8.21
N THR A 363 3.90 29.58 -7.37
CA THR A 363 4.62 30.79 -7.80
C THR A 363 6.12 30.59 -7.61
N GLU A 364 6.93 31.57 -8.04
CA GLU A 364 8.37 31.56 -7.76
C GLU A 364 8.70 31.49 -6.26
N LYS A 365 7.81 32.01 -5.40
CA LYS A 365 8.04 32.15 -3.95
C LYS A 365 7.29 31.10 -3.11
N GLY A 366 6.28 30.44 -3.65
CA GLY A 366 5.52 29.44 -2.90
C GLY A 366 4.18 29.08 -3.56
N ILE A 367 3.07 29.19 -2.82
CA ILE A 367 1.75 28.74 -3.26
C ILE A 367 0.76 29.89 -3.21
N ARG A 368 0.08 30.17 -4.33
CA ARG A 368 -1.03 31.11 -4.37
C ARG A 368 -2.36 30.40 -4.19
N THR A 369 -3.08 30.75 -3.14
CA THR A 369 -4.47 30.35 -2.94
C THR A 369 -5.42 31.48 -3.34
N SER A 370 -6.73 31.23 -3.31
CA SER A 370 -7.73 32.27 -3.55
C SER A 370 -7.71 33.43 -2.54
N LYS A 371 -7.08 33.27 -1.37
CA LYS A 371 -7.02 34.30 -0.33
C LYS A 371 -5.69 35.05 -0.26
N LYS A 372 -4.57 34.34 -0.42
CA LYS A 372 -3.23 34.94 -0.31
C LYS A 372 -2.17 34.08 -0.98
N GLU A 373 -0.96 34.65 -1.09
CA GLU A 373 0.24 33.93 -1.45
C GLU A 373 0.99 33.52 -0.17
N TRP A 374 1.33 32.25 -0.08
CA TRP A 374 2.19 31.69 0.96
C TRP A 374 3.60 31.53 0.40
N HIS A 375 4.63 31.87 1.19
CA HIS A 375 6.02 31.76 0.78
C HIS A 375 6.69 30.57 1.47
N PHE A 376 7.42 29.76 0.70
CA PHE A 376 8.04 28.53 1.18
C PHE A 376 9.45 28.37 0.67
N ASP A 377 10.28 27.70 1.46
CA ASP A 377 11.58 27.21 1.00
C ASP A 377 11.44 25.78 0.45
N HIS A 378 10.50 24.99 1.01
CA HIS A 378 10.17 23.65 0.52
C HIS A 378 8.65 23.43 0.41
N ILE A 379 8.21 22.81 -0.69
CA ILE A 379 6.84 22.36 -0.91
C ILE A 379 6.85 20.84 -1.03
N ILE A 380 6.23 20.18 -0.06
CA ILE A 380 6.10 18.73 -0.01
C ILE A 380 4.70 18.33 -0.48
N CYS A 381 4.62 17.72 -1.66
CA CYS A 381 3.39 17.30 -2.31
C CYS A 381 3.02 15.86 -1.89
N ALA A 382 2.35 15.71 -0.74
CA ALA A 382 1.90 14.42 -0.19
C ALA A 382 0.53 13.97 -0.76
N THR A 383 0.37 14.07 -2.08
CA THR A 383 -0.90 13.84 -2.79
C THR A 383 -1.15 12.38 -3.21
N GLY A 384 -0.25 11.48 -2.84
CA GLY A 384 -0.43 10.03 -2.98
C GLY A 384 -0.07 9.52 -4.37
N PHE A 385 -0.78 8.47 -4.81
CA PHE A 385 -0.39 7.66 -5.97
C PHE A 385 -1.60 7.33 -6.84
N ASP A 386 -1.37 7.04 -8.13
CA ASP A 386 -2.31 6.25 -8.92
C ASP A 386 -2.32 4.81 -8.41
N GLY A 387 -3.11 4.59 -7.36
CA GLY A 387 -3.11 3.38 -6.56
C GLY A 387 -3.55 2.14 -7.34
N PHE A 388 -2.98 0.98 -6.98
CA PHE A 388 -3.28 -0.37 -7.50
C PHE A 388 -2.95 -0.60 -8.97
N THR A 389 -3.56 0.17 -9.87
CA THR A 389 -3.44 -0.03 -11.32
C THR A 389 -2.32 0.80 -11.94
N GLY A 390 -1.91 1.90 -11.30
CA GLY A 390 -0.94 2.83 -11.88
C GLY A 390 0.42 2.19 -12.19
N GLY A 391 0.96 1.39 -11.27
CA GLY A 391 2.24 0.69 -11.47
C GLY A 391 2.20 -0.34 -12.60
N LEU A 392 1.13 -1.13 -12.66
CA LEU A 392 0.93 -2.13 -13.71
C LEU A 392 0.74 -1.47 -15.08
N LYS A 393 -0.04 -0.38 -15.16
CA LYS A 393 -0.27 0.38 -16.41
C LYS A 393 0.93 1.21 -16.88
N GLN A 394 1.98 1.36 -16.07
CA GLN A 394 3.22 2.01 -16.52
C GLN A 394 4.06 1.10 -17.42
N ILE A 395 3.83 -0.22 -17.35
CA ILE A 395 4.48 -1.21 -18.20
C ILE A 395 3.57 -1.45 -19.39
N GLU A 396 4.12 -1.35 -20.60
CA GLU A 396 3.39 -1.71 -21.82
C GLU A 396 3.31 -3.24 -21.94
N ILE A 397 2.27 -3.84 -21.37
CA ILE A 397 2.07 -5.30 -21.33
C ILE A 397 1.06 -5.70 -22.39
N LYS A 398 1.44 -6.60 -23.31
CA LYS A 398 0.59 -7.08 -24.41
C LYS A 398 0.55 -8.61 -24.47
N GLY A 399 -0.66 -9.17 -24.43
CA GLY A 399 -0.91 -10.59 -24.61
C GLY A 399 -1.02 -11.00 -26.09
N PRO A 400 -1.53 -12.21 -26.40
CA PRO A 400 -1.72 -12.69 -27.76
C PRO A 400 -2.59 -11.80 -28.65
N SER A 401 -3.56 -11.07 -28.09
CA SER A 401 -4.45 -10.18 -28.84
C SER A 401 -3.76 -8.91 -29.35
N GLY A 402 -2.59 -8.57 -28.80
CA GLY A 402 -1.90 -7.30 -29.05
C GLY A 402 -2.47 -6.09 -28.29
N GLU A 403 -3.64 -6.23 -27.66
CA GLU A 403 -4.21 -5.23 -26.76
C GLU A 403 -3.34 -5.10 -25.51
N SER A 404 -3.10 -3.86 -25.08
CA SER A 404 -2.34 -3.59 -23.87
C SER A 404 -3.20 -3.72 -22.60
N LEU A 405 -2.57 -4.04 -21.46
CA LEU A 405 -3.25 -4.03 -20.16
C LEU A 405 -3.94 -2.68 -19.86
N ALA A 406 -3.31 -1.57 -20.26
CA ALA A 406 -3.87 -0.24 -20.07
C ALA A 406 -5.14 -0.01 -20.90
N GLU A 407 -5.23 -0.58 -22.09
CA GLU A 407 -6.43 -0.56 -22.95
C GLU A 407 -7.53 -1.46 -22.36
N HIS A 408 -7.19 -2.69 -21.96
CA HIS A 408 -8.13 -3.62 -21.30
C HIS A 408 -8.77 -2.99 -20.06
N TRP A 409 -8.00 -2.21 -19.30
CA TRP A 409 -8.48 -1.51 -18.10
C TRP A 409 -8.99 -0.08 -18.32
N LYS A 410 -9.18 0.37 -19.56
CA LYS A 410 -9.60 1.74 -19.86
C LYS A 410 -10.95 2.11 -19.24
N HIS A 411 -11.87 1.15 -19.16
CA HIS A 411 -13.26 1.36 -18.70
C HIS A 411 -13.58 0.73 -17.34
N GLY A 412 -12.57 0.18 -16.68
CA GLY A 412 -12.70 -0.49 -15.39
C GLY A 412 -11.62 -1.52 -15.22
N THR A 413 -11.43 -1.98 -14.00
CA THR A 413 -10.39 -2.93 -13.63
C THR A 413 -11.00 -4.32 -13.64
N PHE A 414 -10.35 -5.23 -14.34
CA PHE A 414 -10.80 -6.61 -14.51
C PHE A 414 -9.63 -7.53 -14.15
N THR A 415 -9.83 -8.39 -13.16
CA THR A 415 -8.86 -9.39 -12.74
C THR A 415 -9.59 -10.68 -12.40
N TYR A 416 -8.85 -11.80 -12.38
CA TYR A 416 -9.29 -13.01 -11.72
C TYR A 416 -8.48 -13.21 -10.44
N LEU A 417 -9.19 -13.41 -9.31
CA LEU A 417 -8.63 -13.57 -7.96
C LEU A 417 -7.74 -12.41 -7.49
N GLY A 418 -7.77 -11.25 -8.15
CA GLY A 418 -6.85 -10.15 -7.86
C GLY A 418 -5.38 -10.47 -8.14
N MET A 419 -5.10 -11.48 -8.98
CA MET A 419 -3.73 -11.92 -9.30
C MET A 419 -3.48 -12.18 -10.79
N ALA A 420 -4.51 -12.41 -11.59
CA ALA A 420 -4.40 -12.70 -13.02
C ALA A 420 -5.34 -11.81 -13.85
N VAL A 421 -5.12 -11.76 -15.17
CA VAL A 421 -5.94 -11.01 -16.14
C VAL A 421 -6.26 -11.92 -17.31
N ALA A 422 -7.49 -11.86 -17.80
CA ALA A 422 -7.90 -12.67 -18.94
C ALA A 422 -7.07 -12.30 -20.18
N GLY A 423 -6.60 -13.31 -20.91
CA GLY A 423 -5.79 -13.09 -22.12
C GLY A 423 -4.33 -12.67 -21.87
N LEU A 424 -3.84 -12.63 -20.63
CA LEU A 424 -2.41 -12.44 -20.32
C LEU A 424 -1.82 -13.74 -19.72
N PRO A 425 -1.29 -14.65 -20.55
CA PRO A 425 -0.87 -15.97 -20.09
C PRO A 425 0.38 -15.91 -19.20
N ASN A 426 0.46 -16.78 -18.20
CA ASN A 426 1.58 -16.91 -17.26
C ASN A 426 1.98 -15.61 -16.54
N LEU A 427 1.12 -14.59 -16.59
CA LEU A 427 1.32 -13.32 -15.92
C LEU A 427 0.53 -13.33 -14.63
N PHE A 428 1.23 -13.12 -13.53
CA PHE A 428 0.61 -12.94 -12.23
C PHE A 428 1.10 -11.67 -11.58
N PHE A 429 0.25 -11.02 -10.80
CA PHE A 429 0.65 -9.93 -9.90
C PHE A 429 0.24 -10.22 -8.47
N THR A 430 1.06 -9.75 -7.54
CA THR A 430 0.82 -9.82 -6.10
C THR A 430 0.52 -8.43 -5.55
N TYR A 431 -0.33 -8.36 -4.53
CA TYR A 431 -0.69 -7.11 -3.86
C TYR A 431 -1.24 -6.04 -4.83
N GLY A 432 -1.99 -6.52 -5.83
CA GLY A 432 -2.55 -5.75 -6.94
C GLY A 432 -4.01 -5.32 -6.72
N PRO A 433 -4.69 -4.82 -7.76
CA PRO A 433 -6.11 -4.47 -7.68
C PRO A 433 -6.99 -5.70 -7.44
N GLN A 434 -8.15 -5.50 -6.81
CA GLN A 434 -9.19 -6.50 -6.55
C GLN A 434 -8.74 -7.70 -5.68
N GLY A 435 -7.56 -7.63 -5.07
CA GLY A 435 -7.18 -8.45 -3.91
C GLY A 435 -7.41 -7.70 -2.60
N PRO A 436 -7.17 -8.34 -1.43
CA PRO A 436 -7.30 -7.68 -0.13
C PRO A 436 -6.37 -6.46 0.03
N THR A 437 -5.15 -6.56 -0.52
CA THR A 437 -4.17 -5.48 -0.70
C THR A 437 -4.14 -4.46 0.45
N ALA A 438 -4.78 -3.29 0.30
CA ALA A 438 -4.68 -2.22 1.28
C ALA A 438 -5.45 -2.47 2.59
N LEU A 439 -6.33 -3.46 2.62
CA LEU A 439 -7.05 -3.96 3.81
C LEU A 439 -6.39 -5.22 4.39
N CYS A 440 -5.20 -5.56 3.92
CA CYS A 440 -4.42 -6.68 4.41
C CYS A 440 -3.04 -6.20 4.85
N ASN A 441 -2.58 -6.70 5.98
CA ASN A 441 -1.17 -6.59 6.37
C ASN A 441 -0.30 -7.09 5.20
N GLY A 442 0.62 -6.24 4.74
CA GLY A 442 1.36 -6.44 3.49
C GLY A 442 2.08 -7.78 3.43
N PRO A 443 2.92 -8.14 4.41
CA PRO A 443 3.60 -9.42 4.46
C PRO A 443 2.66 -10.63 4.47
N THR A 444 1.54 -10.57 5.21
CA THR A 444 0.53 -11.65 5.22
C THR A 444 0.04 -11.95 3.80
N CYS A 445 -0.39 -10.92 3.06
CA CYS A 445 -0.87 -11.11 1.70
C CYS A 445 0.25 -11.45 0.71
N ALA A 446 1.45 -10.90 0.91
CA ALA A 446 2.61 -11.23 0.08
C ALA A 446 2.93 -12.72 0.10
N GLN A 447 2.93 -13.34 1.29
CA GLN A 447 3.23 -14.76 1.44
C GLN A 447 2.11 -15.64 0.91
N MET A 448 0.86 -15.36 1.31
CA MET A 448 -0.32 -16.10 0.86
C MET A 448 -0.47 -16.11 -0.67
N GLN A 449 -0.37 -14.95 -1.31
CA GLN A 449 -0.48 -14.87 -2.78
C GLN A 449 0.75 -15.48 -3.46
N GLY A 450 1.94 -15.27 -2.90
CA GLY A 450 3.18 -15.84 -3.42
C GLY A 450 3.17 -17.37 -3.43
N ASP A 451 2.76 -18.00 -2.33
CA ASP A 451 2.66 -19.46 -2.23
C ASP A 451 1.59 -20.03 -3.17
N TRP A 452 0.46 -19.33 -3.35
CA TRP A 452 -0.56 -19.74 -4.32
C TRP A 452 -0.01 -19.72 -5.76
N ILE A 453 0.72 -18.67 -6.14
CA ILE A 453 1.35 -18.58 -7.47
C ILE A 453 2.40 -19.68 -7.65
N VAL A 454 3.22 -19.95 -6.62
CA VAL A 454 4.19 -21.06 -6.64
C VAL A 454 3.48 -22.40 -6.87
N ALA A 455 2.35 -22.64 -6.20
CA ALA A 455 1.60 -23.88 -6.36
C ALA A 455 1.05 -24.06 -7.80
N VAL A 456 0.64 -22.98 -8.47
CA VAL A 456 0.26 -23.02 -9.90
C VAL A 456 1.47 -23.40 -10.75
N MET A 457 2.62 -22.75 -10.52
CA MET A 457 3.84 -23.01 -11.28
C MET A 457 4.36 -24.44 -11.11
N ASP A 458 4.32 -24.97 -9.89
CA ASP A 458 4.72 -26.34 -9.59
C ASP A 458 3.80 -27.36 -10.28
N ARG A 459 2.48 -27.17 -10.22
CA ARG A 459 1.52 -28.00 -10.98
C ARG A 459 1.85 -28.01 -12.47
N MET A 460 2.08 -26.83 -13.05
CA MET A 460 2.42 -26.75 -14.48
C MET A 460 3.71 -27.49 -14.81
N ARG A 461 4.74 -27.35 -13.96
CA ARG A 461 6.01 -28.06 -14.12
C ARG A 461 5.83 -29.57 -14.01
N GLU A 462 5.05 -30.06 -13.05
CA GLU A 462 4.74 -31.48 -12.86
C GLU A 462 3.97 -32.08 -14.04
N ASN A 463 3.04 -31.31 -14.62
CA ASN A 463 2.20 -31.77 -15.73
C ASN A 463 2.82 -31.49 -17.11
N GLY A 464 3.98 -30.84 -17.19
CA GLY A 464 4.61 -30.45 -18.46
C GLY A 464 3.87 -29.34 -19.22
N GLU A 465 2.97 -28.62 -18.55
CA GLU A 465 2.21 -27.49 -19.08
C GLU A 465 3.11 -26.26 -19.21
N LYS A 466 2.87 -25.45 -20.24
CA LYS A 466 3.69 -24.30 -20.61
C LYS A 466 2.92 -22.98 -20.58
N LYS A 467 1.60 -23.03 -20.50
CA LYS A 467 0.71 -21.88 -20.53
C LYS A 467 -0.44 -22.07 -19.55
N VAL A 468 -0.70 -21.06 -18.74
CA VAL A 468 -1.90 -20.88 -17.93
C VAL A 468 -2.50 -19.52 -18.26
N VAL A 469 -3.81 -19.44 -18.46
CA VAL A 469 -4.49 -18.16 -18.70
C VAL A 469 -5.85 -18.16 -18.04
N ALA A 470 -6.20 -17.04 -17.38
CA ALA A 470 -7.54 -16.85 -16.84
C ALA A 470 -8.54 -16.65 -17.99
N ASP A 471 -9.74 -17.21 -17.86
CA ASP A 471 -10.81 -16.95 -18.81
C ASP A 471 -11.56 -15.63 -18.50
N LYS A 472 -12.23 -15.10 -19.52
CA LYS A 472 -12.97 -13.83 -19.44
C LYS A 472 -14.18 -13.90 -18.49
N GLU A 473 -14.87 -15.03 -18.45
CA GLU A 473 -16.08 -15.21 -17.64
C GLU A 473 -15.74 -15.18 -16.14
N SER A 474 -14.64 -15.82 -15.74
CA SER A 474 -14.13 -15.85 -14.38
C SER A 474 -13.62 -14.48 -13.93
N GLU A 475 -12.99 -13.73 -14.83
CA GLU A 475 -12.61 -12.33 -14.63
C GLU A 475 -13.84 -11.42 -14.39
N ASP A 476 -14.88 -11.57 -15.21
CA ASP A 476 -16.13 -10.80 -15.07
C ASP A 476 -16.90 -11.14 -13.79
N LYS A 477 -17.00 -12.44 -13.46
CA LYS A 477 -17.61 -12.90 -12.21
C LYS A 477 -16.84 -12.38 -11.00
N TRP A 478 -15.52 -12.38 -11.04
CA TRP A 478 -14.70 -11.83 -9.97
C TRP A 478 -14.96 -10.33 -9.80
N ARG A 479 -14.93 -9.56 -10.89
CA ARG A 479 -15.27 -8.13 -10.83
C ARG A 479 -16.66 -7.88 -10.25
N GLN A 480 -17.67 -8.65 -10.67
CA GLN A 480 -19.01 -8.51 -10.13
C GLN A 480 -19.06 -8.84 -8.63
N ASN A 481 -18.31 -9.85 -8.18
CA ASN A 481 -18.17 -10.15 -6.76
C ASN A 481 -17.55 -8.98 -5.98
N ILE A 482 -16.49 -8.35 -6.51
CA ILE A 482 -15.87 -7.17 -5.89
C ILE A 482 -16.89 -6.02 -5.76
N LEU A 483 -17.69 -5.77 -6.80
CA LEU A 483 -18.76 -4.77 -6.76
C LEU A 483 -19.83 -5.10 -5.71
N ASN A 484 -20.27 -6.36 -5.65
CA ASN A 484 -21.26 -6.82 -4.68
C ASN A 484 -20.76 -6.65 -3.23
N LEU A 485 -19.54 -7.09 -2.95
CA LEU A 485 -18.91 -6.93 -1.63
C LEU A 485 -18.78 -5.47 -1.25
N ALA A 486 -18.34 -4.61 -2.17
CA ALA A 486 -18.23 -3.17 -1.90
C ALA A 486 -19.59 -2.53 -1.63
N ASN A 487 -20.61 -2.87 -2.43
CA ASN A 487 -21.96 -2.33 -2.28
C ASN A 487 -22.68 -2.77 -1.00
N ALA A 488 -22.21 -3.83 -0.35
CA ALA A 488 -22.68 -4.23 0.97
C ALA A 488 -22.06 -3.39 2.11
N THR A 489 -21.05 -2.56 1.83
CA THR A 489 -20.35 -1.73 2.81
C THR A 489 -20.69 -0.25 2.64
N LEU A 490 -20.18 0.60 3.53
CA LEU A 490 -20.24 2.06 3.42
C LEU A 490 -19.20 2.65 2.44
N LEU A 491 -18.29 1.83 1.89
CA LEU A 491 -17.21 2.30 1.01
C LEU A 491 -17.71 3.07 -0.23
N PRO A 492 -18.76 2.65 -0.96
CA PRO A 492 -19.20 3.33 -2.17
C PRO A 492 -19.74 4.74 -1.92
N GLY A 493 -20.10 5.09 -0.68
CA GLY A 493 -20.47 6.46 -0.28
C GLY A 493 -19.28 7.40 -0.08
N THR A 494 -18.05 6.86 -0.06
CA THR A 494 -16.83 7.62 0.28
C THR A 494 -15.97 7.87 -0.96
N LYS A 495 -15.49 9.11 -1.12
CA LYS A 495 -14.47 9.45 -2.13
C LYS A 495 -13.08 9.09 -1.64
N SER A 496 -12.52 7.97 -2.09
CA SER A 496 -11.23 7.45 -1.62
C SER A 496 -10.39 6.87 -2.76
N TRP A 497 -9.10 6.69 -2.51
CA TRP A 497 -8.21 6.01 -3.46
C TRP A 497 -8.53 4.51 -3.59
N TYR A 498 -9.26 3.92 -2.64
CA TYR A 498 -9.85 2.59 -2.77
C TYR A 498 -10.90 2.51 -3.89
N MET A 499 -11.54 3.65 -4.18
CA MET A 499 -12.55 3.82 -5.22
C MET A 499 -11.99 4.50 -6.49
N GLY A 500 -10.68 4.76 -6.54
CA GLY A 500 -10.02 5.47 -7.64
C GLY A 500 -10.24 6.99 -7.69
N ASP A 501 -10.97 7.58 -6.74
CA ASP A 501 -11.39 8.99 -6.75
C ASP A 501 -10.24 10.02 -6.68
N ASN A 502 -9.03 9.58 -6.32
CA ASN A 502 -7.89 10.48 -6.15
C ASN A 502 -7.19 10.85 -7.47
N ILE A 503 -7.52 10.18 -8.58
CA ILE A 503 -6.91 10.38 -9.88
C ILE A 503 -7.95 10.92 -10.87
N PRO A 504 -7.79 12.15 -11.38
CA PRO A 504 -8.70 12.70 -12.39
C PRO A 504 -8.83 11.78 -13.61
N GLY A 505 -10.06 11.52 -14.04
CA GLY A 505 -10.36 10.69 -15.21
C GLY A 505 -10.29 9.17 -14.99
N LYS A 506 -9.85 8.71 -13.81
CA LYS A 506 -9.87 7.27 -13.48
C LYS A 506 -11.32 6.82 -13.23
N PRO A 507 -11.76 5.67 -13.77
CA PRO A 507 -13.06 5.09 -13.44
C PRO A 507 -13.23 4.95 -11.93
N ARG A 508 -14.38 5.39 -11.41
CA ARG A 508 -14.73 5.26 -10.00
C ARG A 508 -15.32 3.87 -9.75
N GLU A 509 -14.55 3.01 -9.10
CA GLU A 509 -14.94 1.62 -8.81
C GLU A 509 -14.12 1.07 -7.63
N PRO A 510 -14.62 0.07 -6.90
CA PRO A 510 -13.85 -0.59 -5.85
C PRO A 510 -12.64 -1.34 -6.43
N LEU A 511 -11.45 -1.00 -5.93
CA LEU A 511 -10.17 -1.62 -6.31
C LEU A 511 -9.67 -2.64 -5.29
N LEU A 512 -10.49 -2.99 -4.30
CA LEU A 512 -10.15 -3.85 -3.17
C LEU A 512 -11.17 -4.97 -2.99
N TYR A 513 -10.69 -6.13 -2.53
CA TYR A 513 -11.53 -7.19 -2.00
C TYR A 513 -11.94 -6.88 -0.55
N LEU A 514 -13.23 -6.65 -0.32
CA LEU A 514 -13.79 -6.28 1.00
C LEU A 514 -14.33 -7.46 1.80
N GLY A 515 -14.21 -8.68 1.31
CA GLY A 515 -14.68 -9.88 2.02
C GLY A 515 -13.78 -10.29 3.20
N GLY A 516 -12.68 -9.58 3.46
CA GLY A 516 -11.69 -9.93 4.47
C GLY A 516 -10.71 -11.02 4.02
N VAL A 517 -9.52 -11.04 4.61
CA VAL A 517 -8.47 -12.03 4.32
C VAL A 517 -8.96 -13.49 4.46
N PRO A 518 -9.80 -13.88 5.45
CA PRO A 518 -10.19 -15.28 5.60
C PRO A 518 -11.02 -15.81 4.43
N ASN A 519 -11.97 -15.00 3.94
CA ASN A 519 -12.80 -15.39 2.79
C ASN A 519 -11.97 -15.42 1.50
N TYR A 520 -11.06 -14.47 1.33
CA TYR A 520 -10.14 -14.48 0.19
C TYR A 520 -9.24 -15.72 0.19
N TYR A 521 -8.64 -16.03 1.34
CA TYR A 521 -7.78 -17.20 1.49
C TYR A 521 -8.55 -18.51 1.25
N LYS A 522 -9.77 -18.60 1.78
CA LYS A 522 -10.69 -19.70 1.49
C LYS A 522 -10.94 -19.85 -0.02
N THR A 523 -11.24 -18.76 -0.72
CA THR A 523 -11.44 -18.80 -2.19
C THR A 523 -10.19 -19.29 -2.91
N LEU A 524 -9.00 -18.83 -2.53
CA LEU A 524 -7.74 -19.28 -3.15
C LEU A 524 -7.52 -20.79 -2.96
N ASN A 525 -7.75 -21.29 -1.74
CA ASN A 525 -7.61 -22.71 -1.42
C ASN A 525 -8.65 -23.57 -2.15
N GLU A 526 -9.91 -23.13 -2.20
CA GLU A 526 -10.98 -23.82 -2.93
C GLU A 526 -10.72 -23.84 -4.44
N THR A 527 -10.21 -22.75 -5.02
CA THR A 527 -9.78 -22.75 -6.43
C THR A 527 -8.67 -23.77 -6.64
N ALA A 528 -7.63 -23.78 -5.80
CA ALA A 528 -6.52 -24.74 -5.95
C ALA A 528 -6.98 -26.19 -5.80
N SER A 529 -7.78 -26.51 -4.78
CA SER A 529 -8.25 -27.87 -4.51
C SER A 529 -9.20 -28.42 -5.57
N ASN A 530 -9.93 -27.54 -6.27
CA ASN A 530 -10.85 -27.90 -7.33
C ASN A 530 -10.20 -27.90 -8.73
N GLY A 531 -8.87 -27.92 -8.80
CA GLY A 531 -8.14 -28.01 -10.07
C GLY A 531 -8.09 -26.69 -10.84
N TYR A 532 -8.09 -25.56 -10.14
CA TYR A 532 -7.97 -24.20 -10.68
C TYR A 532 -9.07 -23.84 -11.70
N PRO A 533 -10.37 -23.96 -11.33
CA PRO A 533 -11.44 -23.48 -12.20
C PRO A 533 -11.20 -22.03 -12.57
N GLY A 534 -11.57 -21.66 -13.79
CA GLY A 534 -11.34 -20.32 -14.32
C GLY A 534 -9.98 -20.12 -15.00
N PHE A 535 -9.10 -21.11 -14.94
CA PHE A 535 -7.84 -21.15 -15.67
C PHE A 535 -7.84 -22.28 -16.70
N SER A 536 -7.33 -22.00 -17.90
CA SER A 536 -6.97 -23.05 -18.86
C SER A 536 -5.46 -23.29 -18.83
N PHE A 537 -5.08 -24.57 -18.91
CA PHE A 537 -3.69 -25.00 -18.92
C PHE A 537 -3.38 -25.75 -20.23
N GLU A 538 -2.26 -25.40 -20.87
CA GLU A 538 -1.78 -25.99 -22.14
C GLU A 538 -0.29 -26.33 -22.10
#